data_AF-G0NHX4-F1
#
_entry.id   AF-G0NHX4-F1
#
_cell.length_a   1.000
_cell.length_b   1.000
_cell.length_c   1.000
_cell.angle_alpha   90.00
_cell.angle_beta   90.00
_cell.angle_gamma   90.00
#
_symmetry.space_group_name_H-M   'P 1'
#
loop_
_entity.id
_entity.type
_entity.pdbx_description
1 polymer ?
#
loop_
_entity_poly.entity_id
_entity_poly.type
_entity_poly.pdbx_seq_one_letter_code
_entity_poly.pdbx_strand_id
1 'polypeptide(L)'
;MVIPAIILFLPAYYLIQSVWAKFHRQYLNNICLIIISSHGMTTTIVMLLIHAPYREFLFGNSRFRINFGNERTNSVQVVQTIAVTRTRI
;
A
#
# COMPACT_ATOMS: atom_id res chain seq x y z
N MET A 1 0.04 -6.12 18.95
CA MET A 1 -1.16 -6.85 18.48
C MET A 1 -2.49 -6.12 18.75
N VAL A 2 -2.52 -5.06 19.57
CA VAL A 2 -3.76 -4.31 19.91
C VAL A 2 -4.20 -3.32 18.81
N ILE A 3 -3.25 -2.83 18.01
CA ILE A 3 -3.47 -1.79 16.98
C ILE A 3 -4.51 -2.19 15.92
N PRO A 4 -4.46 -3.37 15.27
CA PRO A 4 -5.48 -3.77 14.28
C PRO A 4 -6.86 -4.01 14.91
N ALA A 5 -6.92 -4.39 16.19
CA ALA A 5 -8.17 -4.67 16.89
C ALA A 5 -8.95 -3.39 17.27
N ILE A 6 -8.25 -2.28 17.53
CA ILE A 6 -8.88 -0.99 17.85
C ILE A 6 -9.65 -0.39 16.67
N ILE A 7 -9.18 -0.63 15.44
CA ILE A 7 -9.84 -0.16 14.20
C ILE A 7 -11.22 -0.79 13.99
N LEU A 8 -11.48 -1.97 14.58
CA LEU A 8 -12.76 -2.66 14.50
C LEU A 8 -13.83 -2.09 15.44
N PHE A 9 -13.45 -1.32 16.44
CA PHE A 9 -14.38 -0.87 17.47
C PHE A 9 -15.41 0.12 16.90
N LEU A 10 -14.99 0.96 15.96
CA LEU A 10 -15.82 1.93 15.24
C LEU A 10 -16.95 1.28 14.40
N PRO A 11 -16.66 0.36 13.45
CA PRO A 11 -17.70 -0.28 12.64
C PRO A 11 -18.62 -1.19 13.48
N ALA A 12 -18.08 -1.88 14.49
CA ALA A 12 -18.89 -2.70 15.39
C ALA A 12 -19.88 -1.84 16.21
N TYR A 13 -19.42 -0.72 16.77
CA TYR A 13 -20.27 0.21 17.49
C TYR A 13 -21.37 0.81 16.60
N TYR A 14 -21.03 1.18 15.36
CA TYR A 14 -21.98 1.69 14.39
C TYR A 14 -23.10 0.68 14.06
N LEU A 15 -22.76 -0.60 13.87
CA LEU A 15 -23.77 -1.64 13.60
C LEU A 15 -24.73 -1.84 14.77
N ILE A 16 -24.22 -1.83 16.00
CA ILE A 16 -25.05 -1.97 17.20
C ILE A 16 -26.05 -0.80 17.30
N GLN A 17 -25.58 0.43 17.08
CA GLN A 17 -26.44 1.62 17.07
C GLN A 17 -27.46 1.60 15.92
N SER A 18 -27.06 1.13 14.74
CA SER A 18 -27.93 0.97 13.56
C SER A 18 -29.10 0.01 13.83
N VAL A 19 -28.82 -1.12 14.49
CA VAL A 19 -29.85 -2.11 14.90
C VAL A 19 -30.79 -1.52 15.95
N TRP A 20 -30.23 -0.83 16.96
CA TRP A 20 -31.01 -0.26 18.06
C TRP A 20 -31.94 0.87 17.60
N ALA A 21 -31.46 1.73 16.68
CA ALA A 21 -32.23 2.84 16.12
C ALA A 21 -33.24 2.41 15.03
N LYS A 22 -33.29 1.12 14.65
CA LYS A 22 -34.07 0.56 13.51
C LYS A 22 -33.83 1.29 12.17
N PHE A 23 -32.74 2.07 12.09
CA PHE A 23 -32.45 2.93 10.96
C PHE A 23 -31.47 2.23 10.02
N HIS A 24 -31.98 1.24 9.27
CA HIS A 24 -31.16 0.37 8.45
C HIS A 24 -30.84 0.99 7.09
N ARG A 25 -29.87 1.91 7.05
CA ARG A 25 -29.35 2.42 5.77
C ARG A 25 -28.53 1.30 5.10
N GLN A 26 -29.13 0.67 4.09
CA GLN A 26 -28.59 -0.49 3.41
C GLN A 26 -27.14 -0.29 2.91
N TYR A 27 -26.81 0.91 2.43
CA TYR A 27 -25.45 1.24 2.00
C TYR A 27 -24.44 1.22 3.15
N LEU A 28 -24.77 1.78 4.32
CA LEU A 28 -23.86 1.82 5.48
C LEU A 28 -23.67 0.46 6.11
N ASN A 29 -24.73 -0.34 6.18
CA ASN A 29 -24.65 -1.69 6.72
C ASN A 29 -23.77 -2.60 5.87
N ASN A 30 -23.88 -2.52 4.53
CA ASN A 30 -23.02 -3.28 3.62
C ASN A 30 -21.55 -2.89 3.75
N ILE A 31 -21.25 -1.58 3.85
CA ILE A 31 -19.88 -1.11 4.08
C ILE A 31 -19.33 -1.61 5.42
N CYS A 32 -20.13 -1.57 6.48
CA CYS A 32 -19.73 -2.11 7.78
C CYS A 32 -19.44 -3.62 7.73
N LEU A 33 -20.28 -4.39 7.04
CA LEU A 33 -20.07 -5.83 6.87
C LEU A 33 -18.77 -6.14 6.09
N ILE A 34 -18.46 -5.36 5.05
CA ILE A 34 -17.20 -5.49 4.31
C ILE A 34 -16.00 -5.19 5.22
N ILE A 35 -16.07 -4.15 6.06
CA ILE A 35 -14.99 -3.79 6.98
C ILE A 35 -14.77 -4.88 8.03
N ILE A 36 -15.86 -5.44 8.59
CA ILE A 36 -15.79 -6.53 9.57
C ILE A 36 -15.22 -7.80 8.95
N SER A 37 -15.65 -8.16 7.74
CA SER A 37 -15.12 -9.31 7.00
C SER A 37 -13.63 -9.12 6.68
N SER A 38 -13.23 -7.91 6.29
CA SER A 38 -11.86 -7.57 5.94
C SER A 38 -10.89 -7.59 7.13
N HIS A 39 -11.39 -7.46 8.37
CA HIS A 39 -10.53 -7.46 9.55
C HIS A 39 -9.68 -8.74 9.67
N GLY A 40 -10.23 -9.92 9.35
CA GLY A 40 -9.47 -11.18 9.39
C GLY A 40 -8.28 -11.20 8.42
N MET A 41 -8.44 -10.52 7.28
CA MET A 41 -7.35 -10.32 6.32
C MET A 41 -6.34 -9.30 6.87
N THR A 42 -6.81 -8.19 7.47
CA THR A 42 -5.94 -7.15 8.05
C THR A 42 -5.09 -7.67 9.21
N THR A 43 -5.61 -8.53 10.09
CA THR A 43 -4.82 -9.12 11.19
C THR A 43 -3.69 -9.99 10.66
N THR A 44 -3.96 -10.77 9.61
CA THR A 44 -2.96 -11.61 8.94
C THR A 44 -1.88 -10.76 8.29
N ILE A 45 -2.25 -9.72 7.52
CA ILE A 45 -1.31 -8.78 6.91
C ILE A 45 -0.44 -8.09 7.97
N VAL A 46 -1.04 -7.64 9.07
CA VAL A 46 -0.30 -6.98 10.16
C VAL A 46 0.64 -7.96 10.88
N MET A 47 0.24 -9.23 11.07
CA MET A 47 1.12 -10.26 11.62
C MET A 47 2.34 -10.50 10.71
N LEU A 48 2.14 -10.55 9.39
CA LEU A 48 3.21 -10.67 8.40
C LEU A 48 4.15 -9.44 8.41
N LEU A 49 3.62 -8.23 8.63
CA LEU A 49 4.41 -7.01 8.59
C LEU A 49 5.11 -6.65 9.91
N ILE A 50 4.61 -7.08 11.07
CA ILE A 50 5.19 -6.74 12.38
C ILE A 50 6.30 -7.72 12.79
N HIS A 51 6.17 -9.01 12.47
CA HIS A 51 7.22 -9.97 12.78
C HIS A 51 8.45 -9.73 11.90
N ALA A 52 9.54 -9.28 12.52
CA ALA A 52 10.85 -9.09 11.88
C ALA A 52 11.30 -10.25 10.95
N PRO A 53 11.19 -11.55 11.33
CA PRO A 53 11.58 -12.64 10.43
C PRO A 53 10.70 -12.75 9.17
N TYR A 54 9.43 -12.35 9.25
CA TYR A 54 8.51 -12.35 8.10
C TYR A 54 8.77 -11.17 7.14
N ARG A 55 9.16 -10.01 7.68
CA ARG A 55 9.59 -8.86 6.86
C ARG A 55 10.85 -9.16 6.07
N GLU A 56 11.82 -9.84 6.66
CA GLU A 56 13.04 -10.24 5.96
C GLU A 56 12.77 -11.28 4.87
N PHE A 57 11.80 -12.17 5.05
CA PHE A 57 11.40 -13.11 4.00
C PHE A 57 10.66 -12.39 2.84
N LEU A 58 9.79 -11.43 3.15
CA LEU A 58 9.04 -10.64 2.16
C LEU A 58 9.89 -9.60 1.41
N PHE A 59 10.79 -8.90 2.12
CA PHE A 59 11.58 -7.81 1.58
C PHE A 59 13.05 -8.19 1.30
N GLY A 60 13.63 -9.11 2.07
CA GLY A 60 15.00 -9.59 1.87
C GLY A 60 15.16 -10.48 0.62
N ASN A 61 14.08 -11.10 0.15
CA ASN A 61 14.04 -11.81 -1.14
C ASN A 61 13.40 -10.99 -2.28
N SER A 62 12.95 -9.77 -2.01
CA SER A 62 12.42 -8.89 -3.04
C SER A 62 13.58 -8.26 -3.81
N ARG A 63 14.08 -8.97 -4.82
CA ARG A 63 14.79 -8.37 -5.96
C ARG A 63 13.82 -7.54 -6.81
N PHE A 64 12.94 -6.73 -6.19
CA PHE A 64 12.12 -5.77 -6.92
C PHE A 64 12.99 -4.58 -7.30
N ARG A 65 13.84 -4.81 -8.31
CA ARG A 65 14.56 -3.78 -9.03
C ARG A 65 13.56 -3.06 -9.93
N ILE A 66 12.96 -1.99 -9.43
CA ILE A 66 12.32 -0.99 -10.29
C ILE A 66 13.44 -0.25 -11.01
N ASN A 67 13.75 -0.71 -12.22
CA ASN A 67 14.74 -0.08 -13.09
C ASN A 67 14.08 1.16 -13.72
N PHE A 68 14.09 2.29 -13.01
CA PHE A 68 13.81 3.58 -13.63
C PHE A 68 15.02 3.95 -14.49
N GLY A 69 14.97 3.50 -15.76
CA GLY A 69 15.97 3.84 -16.77
C GLY A 69 16.04 5.36 -16.92
N ASN A 70 17.13 5.95 -16.43
CA ASN A 70 17.42 7.37 -16.62
C ASN A 70 17.94 7.59 -18.05
N GLU A 71 17.02 7.82 -19.00
CA GLU A 71 17.34 8.12 -20.41
C GLU A 71 18.08 9.46 -20.61
N ARG A 72 18.23 10.27 -19.56
CA ARG A 72 18.85 11.61 -19.63
C ARG A 72 20.36 11.59 -19.84
N THR A 73 21.03 10.47 -19.62
CA THR A 73 22.50 10.38 -19.82
C THR A 73 22.85 10.28 -21.31
N ASN A 74 22.04 9.59 -22.12
CA ASN A 74 22.34 9.40 -23.54
C ASN A 74 22.14 10.69 -24.35
N SER A 75 21.14 11.51 -24.03
CA SER A 75 20.88 12.78 -24.72
C SER A 75 21.96 13.83 -24.43
N VAL A 76 22.48 13.90 -23.19
CA VAL A 76 23.55 14.85 -22.84
C VAL A 76 24.89 14.45 -23.47
N GLN A 77 25.21 13.15 -23.54
CA GLN A 77 26.43 12.66 -24.19
C GLN A 77 26.43 12.88 -25.71
N VAL A 78 25.29 12.69 -26.38
CA VAL A 78 25.15 12.95 -27.83
C VAL A 78 25.33 14.45 -28.12
N VAL A 79 24.71 15.33 -27.33
CA VAL A 79 24.87 16.79 -27.50
C VAL A 79 26.33 17.22 -27.27
N GLN A 80 27.02 16.67 -26.27
CA GLN A 80 28.42 16.96 -26.03
C GLN A 80 29.34 16.46 -27.15
N THR A 81 29.08 15.27 -27.68
CA THR A 81 29.87 14.69 -28.79
C THR A 81 29.69 15.50 -30.07
N ILE A 82 28.47 15.96 -30.35
CA ILE A 82 28.18 16.84 -31.49
C ILE A 82 28.88 18.20 -31.31
N ALA A 83 28.85 18.77 -30.10
CA ALA A 83 29.51 20.04 -29.82
C ALA A 83 31.05 19.96 -29.96
N VAL A 84 31.67 18.88 -29.50
CA VAL A 84 33.13 18.67 -29.59
C VAL A 84 33.56 18.45 -31.04
N THR A 85 32.81 17.66 -31.82
CA THR A 85 33.12 17.41 -33.24
C THR A 85 33.02 18.69 -34.07
N ARG A 86 32.04 19.56 -33.77
CA ARG A 86 31.86 20.83 -34.48
C ARG A 86 32.94 21.88 -34.18
N THR A 87 33.71 21.71 -33.10
CA THR A 87 34.78 22.66 -32.71
C THR A 87 36.14 22.29 -33.32
N ARG A 88 36.26 21.11 -33.95
CA ARG A 88 37.50 20.60 -34.57
C ARG A 88 37.54 20.73 -36.10
N ILE A 89 36.62 21.47 -36.68
CA ILE A 89 36.53 21.83 -38.11
C ILE A 89 36.68 23.33 -38.22
#